data_AF-A0A8C6KI27-F1
#
_entry.id   AF-A0A8C6KI27-F1
#
_cell.length_a   1.000
_cell.length_b   1.000
_cell.length_c   1.000
_cell.angle_alpha   90.00
_cell.angle_beta   90.00
_cell.angle_gamma   90.00
#
_symmetry.space_group_name_H-M   'P 1'
#
loop_
_entity.id
_entity.type
_entity.pdbx_description
1 polymer ?
#
loop_
_entity_poly.entity_id
_entity_poly.type
_entity_poly.pdbx_seq_one_letter_code
_entity_poly.pdbx_strand_id
1 'polypeptide(L)'
;MARLKLVLQYFQSNSESISNGICIVLALVSVKLYTSFDFNCPCLPQYNKLYSLGVMVVPPIILFFLGVLINRHTGVMMDEWMRPVGNRSKNPARAFALLGSIAGRAAVAPLTWVIISLLQGQTLEGFPTGQGSEVMAKFLCPGIPAELQSFWLHIKRQLMYESQLIGWLLVAGMVLMTFLVQCVKHCTSPLSHRQEDYWSQYRSNEKTLFECTACAHARIVAAHNIRSFFGFVVPEQEEKEELMEHQNAAGPICSTNWDRVTGVYLYREKNGLPLYSRLNKRRHLQSRE
;
A
#
# COMPACT_ATOMS: atom_id res chain seq x y z
N MET A 1 26.87 -1.43 -13.43
CA MET A 1 26.10 -1.93 -12.25
C MET A 1 26.38 -1.17 -10.95
N ALA A 2 27.64 -0.86 -10.58
CA ALA A 2 27.94 -0.13 -9.33
C ALA A 2 27.29 1.26 -9.22
N ARG A 3 27.26 2.04 -10.31
CA ARG A 3 26.57 3.36 -10.32
C ARG A 3 25.06 3.26 -10.10
N LEU A 4 24.41 2.20 -10.59
CA LEU A 4 22.99 1.96 -10.39
C LEU A 4 22.68 1.58 -8.94
N LYS A 5 23.56 0.77 -8.30
CA LYS A 5 23.49 0.46 -6.86
C LYS A 5 23.67 1.71 -5.99
N LEU A 6 24.59 2.59 -6.36
CA LEU A 6 24.87 3.84 -5.64
C LEU A 6 23.70 4.82 -5.77
N VAL A 7 23.12 4.90 -6.97
CA VAL A 7 21.88 5.64 -7.22
C VAL A 7 20.69 5.04 -6.47
N LEU A 8 20.54 3.71 -6.45
CA LEU A 8 19.51 3.01 -5.67
C LEU A 8 19.69 3.21 -4.16
N GLN A 9 20.93 3.16 -3.63
CA GLN A 9 21.23 3.47 -2.24
C GLN A 9 20.96 4.94 -1.90
N TYR A 10 21.28 5.86 -2.81
CA TYR A 10 20.91 7.27 -2.68
C TYR A 10 19.39 7.44 -2.67
N PHE A 11 18.67 6.74 -3.56
CA PHE A 11 17.21 6.68 -3.59
C PHE A 11 16.63 6.03 -2.32
N GLN A 12 17.32 5.07 -1.71
CA GLN A 12 16.90 4.43 -0.46
C GLN A 12 17.15 5.32 0.77
N SER A 13 18.20 6.15 0.74
CA SER A 13 18.59 7.03 1.86
C SER A 13 17.79 8.33 1.95
N ASN A 14 17.27 8.84 0.82
CA ASN A 14 16.54 10.12 0.73
C ASN A 14 15.05 9.93 0.45
N SER A 15 14.41 8.99 1.17
CA SER A 15 13.01 8.58 0.99
C SER A 15 12.01 9.75 1.07
N GLU A 16 12.32 10.81 1.83
CA GLU A 16 11.46 11.99 1.96
C GLU A 16 11.44 12.88 0.71
N SER A 17 12.60 13.12 0.06
CA SER A 17 12.68 13.93 -1.17
C SER A 17 12.03 13.22 -2.38
N ILE A 18 12.04 11.89 -2.38
CA ILE A 18 11.48 11.06 -3.45
C ILE A 18 9.97 10.93 -3.29
N SER A 19 9.48 10.82 -2.05
CA SER A 19 8.04 10.92 -1.76
C SER A 19 7.47 12.23 -2.31
N ASN A 20 8.17 13.34 -2.10
CA ASN A 20 7.75 14.65 -2.61
C ASN A 20 7.79 14.72 -4.14
N GLY A 21 8.83 14.18 -4.78
CA GLY A 21 8.90 14.10 -6.25
C GLY A 21 7.82 13.21 -6.88
N ILE A 22 7.54 12.05 -6.28
CA ILE A 22 6.48 11.14 -6.70
C ILE A 22 5.11 11.81 -6.50
N CYS A 23 4.87 12.52 -5.39
CA CYS A 23 3.63 13.27 -5.18
C CYS A 23 3.39 14.33 -6.27
N ILE A 24 4.43 15.05 -6.72
CA ILE A 24 4.32 16.04 -7.80
C ILE A 24 3.99 15.36 -9.13
N VAL A 25 4.68 14.26 -9.47
CA VAL A 25 4.42 13.50 -10.71
C VAL A 25 3.03 12.87 -10.68
N LEU A 26 2.63 12.29 -9.56
CA LEU A 26 1.31 11.69 -9.38
C LEU A 26 0.21 12.76 -9.51
N ALA A 27 0.41 13.94 -8.93
CA ALA A 27 -0.52 15.06 -9.08
C ALA A 27 -0.63 15.52 -10.55
N LEU A 28 0.50 15.65 -11.26
CA LEU A 28 0.51 16.02 -12.68
C LEU A 28 -0.18 14.98 -13.58
N VAL A 29 0.06 13.69 -13.31
CA VAL A 29 -0.58 12.58 -14.02
C VAL A 29 -2.08 12.50 -13.70
N SER A 30 -2.48 12.72 -12.44
CA SER A 30 -3.88 12.76 -12.04
C SER A 30 -4.64 13.91 -12.69
N VAL A 31 -4.02 15.10 -12.78
CA VAL A 31 -4.60 16.24 -13.51
C VAL A 31 -4.77 15.90 -14.99
N LYS A 32 -3.75 15.30 -15.62
CA LYS A 32 -3.80 14.93 -17.05
C LYS A 32 -4.80 13.83 -17.38
N LEU A 33 -4.85 12.77 -16.57
CA LEU A 33 -5.81 11.68 -16.74
C LEU A 33 -7.24 12.19 -16.57
N TYR A 34 -7.49 13.03 -15.57
CA TYR A 34 -8.83 13.58 -15.35
C TYR A 34 -9.26 14.51 -16.49
N THR A 35 -8.38 15.38 -17.01
CA THR A 35 -8.69 16.22 -18.18
C THR A 35 -8.86 15.45 -19.49
N SER A 36 -8.43 14.18 -19.54
CA SER A 36 -8.59 13.31 -20.70
C SER A 36 -9.89 12.52 -20.68
N PHE A 37 -10.55 12.40 -19.53
CA PHE A 37 -11.89 11.84 -19.42
C PHE A 37 -12.89 12.98 -19.64
N ASP A 38 -13.38 13.10 -20.88
CA ASP A 38 -14.46 14.03 -21.22
C ASP A 38 -15.77 13.57 -20.54
N PHE A 39 -15.98 14.01 -19.30
CA PHE A 39 -17.23 13.78 -18.59
C PHE A 39 -18.32 14.70 -19.14
N ASN A 40 -18.96 14.25 -20.22
CA ASN A 40 -20.08 14.95 -20.81
C ASN A 40 -21.36 14.71 -20.00
N CYS A 41 -22.01 15.79 -19.58
CA CYS A 41 -23.27 15.72 -18.86
C CYS A 41 -24.38 15.20 -19.79
N PRO A 42 -25.13 14.15 -19.41
CA PRO A 42 -26.20 13.59 -20.25
C PRO A 42 -27.49 14.44 -20.28
N CYS A 43 -27.54 15.58 -19.60
CA CYS A 43 -28.62 16.58 -19.68
C CYS A 43 -30.03 16.07 -19.34
N LEU A 44 -30.11 14.99 -18.56
CA LEU A 44 -31.35 14.31 -18.19
C LEU A 44 -31.59 14.48 -16.68
N PRO A 45 -32.74 15.03 -16.24
CA PRO A 45 -32.92 15.50 -14.86
C PRO A 45 -32.73 14.44 -13.77
N GLN A 46 -33.07 13.18 -14.05
CA GLN A 46 -32.86 12.08 -13.10
C GLN A 46 -31.50 11.37 -13.29
N TYR A 47 -30.93 11.40 -14.49
CA TYR A 47 -29.69 10.70 -14.82
C TYR A 47 -28.43 11.52 -14.48
N ASN A 48 -28.51 12.86 -14.48
CA ASN A 48 -27.37 13.72 -14.16
C ASN A 48 -26.82 13.44 -12.77
N LYS A 49 -27.71 13.32 -11.78
CA LYS A 49 -27.33 13.00 -10.40
C LYS A 49 -26.68 11.63 -10.27
N LEU A 50 -27.25 10.62 -10.92
CA LEU A 50 -26.72 9.26 -10.86
C LEU A 50 -25.37 9.15 -11.59
N TYR A 51 -25.24 9.82 -12.73
CA TYR A 51 -24.00 9.88 -13.51
C TYR A 51 -22.89 10.60 -12.73
N SER A 52 -23.18 11.77 -12.16
CA SER A 52 -22.23 12.54 -11.34
C SER A 52 -21.79 11.74 -10.09
N LEU A 53 -22.74 11.11 -9.39
CA LEU A 53 -22.44 10.24 -8.26
C LEU A 53 -21.57 9.04 -8.68
N GLY A 54 -21.86 8.44 -9.83
CA GLY A 54 -21.08 7.35 -10.40
C GLY A 54 -19.64 7.76 -10.67
N VAL A 55 -19.41 8.92 -11.28
CA VAL A 55 -18.07 9.46 -11.56
C VAL A 55 -17.30 9.80 -10.29
N MET A 56 -17.99 10.26 -9.24
CA MET A 56 -17.35 10.54 -7.95
C MET A 56 -17.03 9.26 -7.15
N VAL A 57 -17.82 8.20 -7.27
CA VAL A 57 -17.71 7.02 -6.39
C VAL A 57 -16.98 5.85 -7.06
N VAL A 58 -17.26 5.57 -8.32
CA VAL A 58 -16.75 4.37 -9.01
C VAL A 58 -15.23 4.40 -9.18
N PRO A 59 -14.59 5.47 -9.71
CA PRO A 59 -13.14 5.49 -9.86
C PRO A 59 -12.41 5.39 -8.51
N PRO A 60 -12.81 6.10 -7.43
CA PRO A 60 -12.21 5.90 -6.10
C PRO A 60 -12.33 4.48 -5.57
N ILE A 61 -13.46 3.80 -5.77
CA ILE A 61 -13.61 2.40 -5.36
C ILE A 61 -12.62 1.50 -6.11
N ILE A 62 -12.51 1.64 -7.43
CA ILE A 62 -11.59 0.86 -8.25
C ILE A 62 -10.14 1.11 -7.82
N LEU A 63 -9.77 2.39 -7.64
CA LEU A 63 -8.44 2.79 -7.18
C LEU A 63 -8.11 2.25 -5.78
N PHE A 64 -9.10 2.20 -4.88
CA PHE A 64 -8.93 1.65 -3.55
C PHE A 64 -8.60 0.15 -3.60
N PHE A 65 -9.37 -0.63 -4.35
CA PHE A 65 -9.11 -2.07 -4.49
C PHE A 65 -7.78 -2.36 -5.18
N LEU A 66 -7.43 -1.61 -6.24
CA LEU A 66 -6.10 -1.70 -6.86
C LEU A 66 -4.99 -1.35 -5.86
N GLY A 67 -5.18 -0.31 -5.06
CA GLY A 67 -4.26 0.07 -3.99
C GLY A 67 -4.07 -1.04 -2.95
N VAL A 68 -5.14 -1.73 -2.57
CA VAL A 68 -5.06 -2.90 -1.68
C VAL A 68 -4.32 -4.06 -2.34
N LEU A 69 -4.59 -4.38 -3.61
CA LEU A 69 -3.97 -5.48 -4.33
C LEU A 69 -2.45 -5.28 -4.53
N ILE A 70 -2.02 -4.06 -4.85
CA ILE A 70 -0.61 -3.73 -5.10
C ILE A 70 0.19 -3.63 -3.79
N ASN A 71 -0.46 -3.41 -2.65
CA ASN A 71 0.22 -3.18 -1.39
C ASN A 71 0.93 -4.46 -0.90
N ARG A 72 2.25 -4.37 -0.74
CA ARG A 72 3.11 -5.46 -0.23
C ARG A 72 2.66 -6.01 1.14
N HIS A 73 2.03 -5.19 1.97
CA HIS A 73 1.52 -5.64 3.27
C HIS A 73 0.27 -6.53 3.17
N THR A 74 -0.46 -6.48 2.05
CA THR A 74 -1.66 -7.29 1.82
C THR A 74 -1.32 -8.78 1.75
N GLY A 75 -0.24 -9.14 1.04
CA GLY A 75 0.26 -10.52 1.01
C GLY A 75 0.64 -11.03 2.40
N VAL A 76 1.38 -10.21 3.17
CA VAL A 76 1.77 -10.56 4.55
C VAL A 76 0.56 -10.73 5.46
N MET A 77 -0.50 -9.92 5.29
CA MET A 77 -1.74 -10.06 6.03
C MET A 77 -2.48 -11.35 5.64
N MET A 78 -2.58 -11.65 4.34
CA MET A 78 -3.21 -12.89 3.86
C MET A 78 -2.47 -14.12 4.37
N ASP A 79 -1.13 -14.10 4.34
CA ASP A 79 -0.31 -15.18 4.90
C ASP A 79 -0.56 -15.37 6.41
N GLU A 80 -0.65 -14.28 7.18
CA GLU A 80 -0.96 -14.34 8.61
C GLU A 80 -2.41 -14.80 8.87
N TRP A 81 -3.34 -14.49 7.98
CA TRP A 81 -4.74 -14.89 8.07
C TRP A 81 -4.95 -16.37 7.74
N MET A 82 -4.34 -16.84 6.64
CA MET A 82 -4.40 -18.23 6.17
C MET A 82 -3.54 -19.17 7.03
N ARG A 83 -2.65 -18.62 7.86
CA ARG A 83 -1.81 -19.39 8.77
C ARG A 83 -2.63 -20.35 9.63
N PRO A 84 -2.28 -21.64 9.70
CA PRO A 84 -2.97 -22.59 10.55
C PRO A 84 -2.93 -22.14 12.01
N VAL A 85 -4.06 -22.31 12.70
CA VAL A 85 -4.21 -22.00 14.13
C VAL A 85 -3.50 -23.10 14.92
N GLY A 86 -2.17 -23.03 14.96
CA GLY A 86 -1.37 -23.80 15.90
C GLY A 86 -1.45 -23.19 17.31
N ASN A 87 -0.36 -23.30 18.06
CA ASN A 87 -0.28 -22.82 19.45
C ASN A 87 -0.18 -21.28 19.61
N ARG A 88 -0.73 -20.50 18.67
CA ARG A 88 -0.57 -19.04 18.61
C ARG A 88 -1.91 -18.34 18.37
N SER A 89 -2.30 -17.48 19.31
CA SER A 89 -3.48 -16.63 19.14
C SER A 89 -3.25 -15.51 18.13
N LYS A 90 -4.25 -15.28 17.26
CA LYS A 90 -4.32 -14.10 16.40
C LYS A 90 -4.67 -12.91 17.29
N ASN A 91 -3.73 -11.98 17.47
CA ASN A 91 -3.99 -10.79 18.28
C ASN A 91 -4.76 -9.77 17.43
N PRO A 92 -6.03 -9.46 17.78
CA PRO A 92 -6.89 -8.60 16.96
C PRO A 92 -6.31 -7.20 16.81
N ALA A 93 -5.71 -6.62 17.87
CA ALA A 93 -5.15 -5.27 17.82
C ALA A 93 -4.03 -5.14 16.75
N ARG A 94 -3.26 -6.20 16.54
CA ARG A 94 -2.21 -6.23 15.50
C ARG A 94 -2.79 -6.33 14.11
N ALA A 95 -3.83 -7.15 13.95
CA ALA A 95 -4.54 -7.27 12.69
C ALA A 95 -5.21 -5.93 12.31
N PHE A 96 -5.84 -5.25 13.26
CA PHE A 96 -6.40 -3.91 13.07
C PHE A 96 -5.33 -2.87 12.71
N ALA A 97 -4.17 -2.87 13.37
CA ALA A 97 -3.08 -1.95 13.03
C ALA A 97 -2.53 -2.19 11.61
N LEU A 98 -2.36 -3.45 11.21
CA LEU A 98 -1.93 -3.82 9.86
C LEU A 98 -2.99 -3.44 8.81
N LEU A 99 -4.26 -3.72 9.08
CA LEU A 99 -5.39 -3.31 8.23
C LEU A 99 -5.45 -1.80 8.08
N GLY A 100 -5.31 -1.05 9.16
CA GLY A 100 -5.26 0.42 9.13
C GLY A 100 -4.10 0.93 8.28
N SER A 101 -2.91 0.32 8.40
CA SER A 101 -1.77 0.66 7.55
C SER A 101 -1.98 0.31 6.07
N ILE A 102 -2.72 -0.76 5.75
CA ILE A 102 -3.03 -1.15 4.37
C ILE A 102 -4.06 -0.17 3.79
N ALA A 103 -5.16 0.03 4.50
CA ALA A 103 -6.26 0.91 4.12
C ALA A 103 -5.79 2.36 3.95
N GLY A 104 -4.97 2.87 4.89
CA GLY A 104 -4.43 4.23 4.81
C GLY A 104 -3.57 4.47 3.56
N ARG A 105 -2.73 3.50 3.18
CA ARG A 105 -1.92 3.58 1.94
C ARG A 105 -2.76 3.44 0.68
N ALA A 106 -3.74 2.52 0.69
CA ALA A 106 -4.64 2.31 -0.44
C ALA A 106 -5.60 3.48 -0.67
N ALA A 107 -5.96 4.24 0.38
CA ALA A 107 -6.87 5.37 0.33
C ALA A 107 -6.26 6.65 -0.29
N VAL A 108 -4.94 6.73 -0.46
CA VAL A 108 -4.27 7.94 -1.00
C VAL A 108 -4.78 8.30 -2.39
N ALA A 109 -4.82 7.35 -3.33
CA ALA A 109 -5.30 7.61 -4.69
C ALA A 109 -6.81 7.93 -4.75
N PRO A 110 -7.71 7.19 -4.08
CA PRO A 110 -9.13 7.54 -3.94
C PRO A 110 -9.38 8.95 -3.40
N LEU A 111 -8.68 9.33 -2.32
CA LEU A 111 -8.83 10.65 -1.71
C LEU A 111 -8.32 11.75 -2.64
N THR A 112 -7.21 11.51 -3.34
CA THR A 112 -6.67 12.43 -4.34
C THR A 112 -7.66 12.65 -5.48
N TRP A 113 -8.32 11.59 -5.97
CA TRP A 113 -9.37 11.70 -6.98
C TRP A 113 -10.51 12.59 -6.50
N VAL A 114 -11.04 12.33 -5.30
CA VAL A 114 -12.14 13.13 -4.73
C VAL A 114 -11.74 14.61 -4.57
N ILE A 115 -10.53 14.89 -4.08
CA ILE A 115 -10.01 16.27 -3.96
C ILE A 115 -9.97 16.96 -5.32
N ILE A 116 -9.44 16.30 -6.35
CA ILE A 116 -9.34 16.87 -7.70
C ILE A 116 -10.73 17.13 -8.28
N SER A 117 -11.66 16.19 -8.14
CA SER A 117 -13.05 16.34 -8.58
C SER A 117 -13.76 17.50 -7.90
N LEU A 118 -13.52 17.72 -6.59
CA LEU A 118 -14.07 18.83 -5.82
C LEU A 118 -13.44 20.18 -6.20
N LEU A 119 -12.12 20.25 -6.37
CA LEU A 119 -11.44 21.51 -6.71
C LEU A 119 -11.80 22.02 -8.12
N GLN A 120 -12.08 21.11 -9.05
CA GLN A 120 -12.56 21.49 -10.39
C GLN A 120 -14.02 21.95 -10.41
N GLY A 121 -14.81 21.65 -9.37
CA GLY A 121 -16.20 22.12 -9.26
C GLY A 121 -17.16 21.52 -10.31
N GLN A 122 -16.77 20.45 -10.99
CA GLN A 122 -17.57 19.80 -12.03
C GLN A 122 -18.54 18.74 -11.48
N THR A 123 -18.32 18.29 -10.24
CA THR A 123 -18.99 17.10 -9.67
C THR A 123 -19.88 17.37 -8.45
N LEU A 124 -19.75 18.54 -7.83
CA LEU A 124 -20.63 18.94 -6.73
C LEU A 124 -21.90 19.57 -7.29
N GLU A 125 -22.88 18.71 -7.56
CA GLU A 125 -24.26 19.13 -7.59
C GLU A 125 -24.70 19.43 -6.14
N GLY A 126 -24.34 20.62 -5.65
CA GLY A 126 -24.97 21.20 -4.46
C GLY A 126 -26.40 21.58 -4.81
N PHE A 127 -27.31 20.62 -4.88
CA PHE A 127 -28.73 20.91 -5.03
C PHE A 127 -29.27 21.44 -3.70
N PRO A 128 -29.71 22.71 -3.61
CA PRO A 128 -30.48 23.14 -2.46
C PRO A 128 -31.76 22.30 -2.41
N THR A 129 -31.89 21.49 -1.35
CA THR A 129 -33.10 20.74 -1.04
C THR A 129 -34.24 21.73 -0.81
N GLY A 130 -35.07 21.96 -1.83
CA GLY A 130 -36.25 22.83 -1.72
C GLY A 130 -36.69 23.55 -3.00
N GLN A 131 -35.86 23.65 -4.05
CA GLN A 131 -36.26 24.21 -5.35
C GLN A 131 -36.19 23.13 -6.44
N GLY A 132 -37.24 23.02 -7.26
CA GLY A 132 -37.54 21.90 -8.15
C GLY A 132 -36.34 21.34 -8.92
N SER A 133 -35.95 20.11 -8.56
CA SER A 133 -34.80 19.38 -9.12
C SER A 133 -34.90 19.14 -10.63
N GLU A 134 -36.11 19.12 -11.20
CA GLU A 134 -36.34 18.94 -12.65
C GLU A 134 -35.92 20.15 -13.49
N VAL A 135 -36.09 21.37 -12.95
CA VAL A 135 -35.84 22.61 -13.69
C VAL A 135 -34.34 22.92 -13.64
N MET A 136 -33.69 22.73 -12.49
CA MET A 136 -32.26 22.98 -12.29
C MET A 136 -31.33 22.09 -13.12
N ALA A 137 -31.69 20.82 -13.36
CA ALA A 137 -30.84 19.88 -14.08
C ALA A 137 -30.75 20.14 -15.60
N LYS A 138 -31.71 20.86 -16.19
CA LYS A 138 -31.67 21.30 -17.59
C LYS A 138 -30.71 22.47 -17.84
N PHE A 139 -30.34 23.23 -16.81
CA PHE A 139 -29.47 24.40 -16.96
C PHE A 139 -27.98 24.07 -17.08
N LEU A 140 -27.53 22.83 -16.85
CA LEU A 140 -26.11 22.47 -17.02
C LEU A 140 -25.71 22.23 -18.49
N CYS A 141 -26.65 22.36 -19.43
CA CYS A 141 -26.48 21.99 -20.83
C CYS A 141 -26.62 23.19 -21.77
N PRO A 142 -25.94 23.18 -22.94
CA PRO A 142 -26.01 24.29 -23.88
C PRO A 142 -27.46 24.47 -24.36
N GLY A 143 -28.06 25.64 -24.09
CA GLY A 143 -29.45 25.95 -24.46
C GLY A 143 -30.25 26.80 -23.46
N ILE A 144 -29.61 27.48 -22.50
CA ILE A 144 -30.31 28.32 -21.50
C ILE A 144 -30.87 29.59 -22.18
N PRO A 145 -32.13 29.98 -21.92
CA PRO A 145 -32.67 31.28 -22.35
C PRO A 145 -31.84 32.43 -21.78
N ALA A 146 -31.54 33.46 -22.59
CA ALA A 146 -30.65 34.58 -22.21
C ALA A 146 -31.06 35.29 -20.91
N GLU A 147 -32.36 35.32 -20.58
CA GLU A 147 -32.90 35.92 -19.37
C GLU A 147 -32.45 35.22 -18.07
N LEU A 148 -32.22 33.89 -18.11
CA LEU A 148 -31.80 33.10 -16.95
C LEU A 148 -30.28 32.90 -16.87
N GLN A 149 -29.53 33.40 -17.85
CA GLN A 149 -28.08 33.20 -17.93
C GLN A 149 -27.33 33.93 -16.80
N SER A 150 -27.80 35.11 -16.40
CA SER A 150 -27.24 35.89 -15.30
C SER A 150 -27.42 35.18 -13.95
N PHE A 151 -28.61 34.65 -13.68
CA PHE A 151 -28.93 33.89 -12.47
C PHE A 151 -28.13 32.58 -12.40
N TRP A 152 -28.03 31.86 -13.52
CA TRP A 152 -27.23 30.64 -13.61
C TRP A 152 -25.74 30.88 -13.36
N LEU A 153 -25.17 31.98 -13.87
CA LEU A 153 -23.77 32.33 -13.62
C LEU A 153 -23.49 32.52 -12.12
N HIS A 154 -24.42 33.13 -11.39
CA HIS A 154 -24.32 33.32 -9.94
C HIS A 154 -24.37 31.99 -9.20
N ILE A 155 -25.35 31.13 -9.52
CA ILE A 155 -25.48 29.81 -8.89
C ILE A 155 -24.26 28.94 -9.18
N LYS A 156 -23.80 28.89 -10.44
CA LYS A 156 -22.60 28.15 -10.82
C LYS A 156 -21.39 28.62 -10.01
N ARG A 157 -21.20 29.94 -9.89
CA ARG A 157 -20.09 30.51 -9.10
C ARG A 157 -20.19 30.13 -7.63
N GLN A 158 -21.39 30.14 -7.05
CA GLN A 158 -21.61 29.72 -5.67
C GLN A 158 -21.31 28.22 -5.47
N LEU A 159 -21.80 27.36 -6.37
CA LEU A 159 -21.53 25.92 -6.33
C LEU A 159 -20.03 25.61 -6.43
N MET A 160 -19.32 26.31 -7.33
CA MET A 160 -17.88 26.15 -7.50
C MET A 160 -17.13 26.59 -6.23
N TYR A 161 -17.53 27.70 -5.62
CA TYR A 161 -16.95 28.18 -4.36
C TYR A 161 -17.15 27.16 -3.23
N GLU A 162 -18.37 26.65 -3.03
CA GLU A 162 -18.68 25.64 -2.01
C GLU A 162 -17.86 24.36 -2.24
N SER A 163 -17.78 23.92 -3.49
CA SER A 163 -17.00 22.74 -3.87
C SER A 163 -15.51 22.89 -3.62
N GLN A 164 -14.94 24.05 -3.95
CA GLN A 164 -13.55 24.35 -3.70
C GLN A 164 -13.26 24.49 -2.21
N LEU A 165 -14.16 25.12 -1.45
CA LEU A 165 -14.03 25.23 0.00
C LEU A 165 -13.99 23.85 0.67
N ILE A 166 -14.93 22.96 0.30
CA ILE A 166 -14.94 21.57 0.79
C ILE A 166 -13.66 20.83 0.38
N GLY A 167 -13.21 21.00 -0.87
CA GLY A 167 -11.95 20.43 -1.36
C GLY A 167 -10.75 20.87 -0.53
N TRP A 168 -10.62 22.17 -0.24
CA TRP A 168 -9.54 22.73 0.58
C TRP A 168 -9.62 22.29 2.04
N LEU A 169 -10.82 22.24 2.62
CA LEU A 169 -11.02 21.71 3.99
C LEU A 169 -10.58 20.25 4.07
N LEU A 170 -10.87 19.45 3.05
CA LEU A 170 -10.46 18.05 2.99
C LEU A 170 -8.93 17.91 2.86
N VAL A 171 -8.28 18.74 2.04
CA VAL A 171 -6.81 18.82 1.96
C VAL A 171 -6.20 19.17 3.32
N ALA A 172 -6.70 20.23 3.97
CA ALA A 172 -6.21 20.66 5.28
C ALA A 172 -6.38 19.57 6.35
N GLY A 173 -7.55 18.90 6.35
CA GLY A 173 -7.83 17.76 7.22
C GLY A 173 -6.86 16.59 6.98
N MET A 174 -6.57 16.25 5.73
CA MET A 174 -5.62 15.18 5.38
C MET A 174 -4.19 15.48 5.85
N VAL A 175 -3.74 16.72 5.69
CA VAL A 175 -2.43 17.16 6.17
C VAL A 175 -2.36 17.07 7.69
N LEU A 176 -3.38 17.59 8.39
CA LEU A 176 -3.46 17.52 9.84
C LEU A 176 -3.48 16.08 10.36
N MET A 177 -4.30 15.21 9.76
CA MET A 177 -4.37 13.80 10.13
C MET A 177 -3.04 13.08 9.92
N THR A 178 -2.35 13.35 8.81
CA THR A 178 -1.03 12.77 8.54
C THR A 178 0.00 13.23 9.57
N PHE A 179 0.00 14.52 9.91
CA PHE A 179 0.86 15.08 10.95
C PHE A 179 0.58 14.43 12.31
N LEU A 180 -0.68 14.33 12.72
CA LEU A 180 -1.06 13.69 13.98
C LEU A 180 -0.64 12.22 14.03
N VAL A 181 -0.82 11.46 12.95
CA VAL A 181 -0.38 10.06 12.87
C VAL A 181 1.15 9.96 13.00
N GLN A 182 1.90 10.86 12.36
CA GLN A 182 3.36 10.89 12.48
C GLN A 182 3.81 11.25 13.90
N CYS A 183 3.19 12.26 14.52
CA CYS A 183 3.46 12.63 15.92
C CYS A 183 3.17 11.47 16.86
N VAL A 184 2.00 10.82 16.75
CA VAL A 184 1.66 9.66 17.57
C VAL A 184 2.66 8.54 17.34
N LYS A 185 3.02 8.22 16.10
CA LYS A 185 4.02 7.19 15.79
C LYS A 185 5.37 7.52 16.43
N HIS A 186 5.81 8.77 16.38
CA HIS A 186 7.08 9.20 16.94
C HIS A 186 7.05 9.18 18.48
N CYS A 187 5.98 9.66 19.11
CA CYS A 187 5.81 9.66 20.56
C CYS A 187 5.58 8.26 21.16
N THR A 188 5.00 7.34 20.39
CA THR A 188 4.68 5.97 20.84
C THR A 188 5.71 4.94 20.40
N SER A 189 6.72 5.32 19.60
CA SER A 189 7.76 4.37 19.24
C SER A 189 8.58 4.00 20.47
N PRO A 190 8.59 2.72 20.87
CA PRO A 190 9.40 2.26 21.99
C PRO A 190 10.89 2.17 21.63
N LEU A 191 11.24 2.38 20.35
CA LEU A 191 12.57 2.20 19.79
C LEU A 191 13.21 3.55 19.49
N SER A 192 14.50 3.70 19.82
CA SER A 192 15.29 4.82 19.34
C SER A 192 15.34 4.82 17.81
N HIS A 193 15.37 6.00 17.17
CA HIS A 193 15.50 6.13 15.71
C HIS A 193 16.65 5.28 15.13
N ARG A 194 17.82 5.26 15.80
CA ARG A 194 18.97 4.43 15.37
C ARG A 194 18.68 2.92 15.47
N GLN A 195 17.89 2.51 16.44
CA GLN A 195 17.49 1.11 16.60
C GLN A 195 16.46 0.69 15.55
N GLU A 196 15.53 1.58 15.17
CA GLU A 196 14.61 1.33 14.05
C GLU A 196 15.37 1.14 12.73
N ASP A 197 16.35 2.01 12.46
CA ASP A 197 17.19 1.92 11.26
C ASP A 197 17.99 0.62 11.24
N TYR A 198 18.66 0.27 12.34
CA TYR A 198 19.36 -1.00 12.47
C TYR A 198 18.42 -2.19 12.26
N TRP A 199 17.23 -2.15 12.86
CA TRP A 199 16.24 -3.22 12.72
C TRP A 199 15.79 -3.38 11.26
N SER A 200 15.59 -2.27 10.55
CA SER A 200 15.26 -2.29 9.13
C SER A 200 16.37 -2.92 8.27
N GLN A 201 17.63 -2.57 8.53
CA GLN A 201 18.79 -3.12 7.84
C GLN A 201 18.96 -4.62 8.14
N TYR A 202 18.83 -5.02 9.40
CA TYR A 202 18.84 -6.42 9.81
C TYR A 202 17.80 -7.22 9.04
N ARG A 203 16.55 -6.72 8.96
CA ARG A 203 15.45 -7.39 8.25
C ARG A 203 15.71 -7.50 6.75
N SER A 204 16.34 -6.48 6.15
CA SER A 204 16.73 -6.52 4.74
C SER A 204 17.81 -7.58 4.50
N ASN A 205 18.87 -7.58 5.31
CA ASN A 205 19.96 -8.54 5.19
C ASN A 205 19.51 -9.98 5.47
N GLU A 206 18.71 -10.18 6.51
CA GLU A 206 18.11 -11.49 6.82
C GLU A 206 17.29 -12.00 5.63
N LYS A 207 16.47 -11.14 5.00
CA LYS A 207 15.68 -11.54 3.84
C LYS A 207 16.58 -11.97 2.67
N THR A 208 17.60 -11.17 2.33
CA THR A 208 18.50 -11.48 1.22
C THR A 208 19.27 -12.77 1.46
N LEU A 209 19.85 -12.93 2.65
CA LEU A 209 20.57 -14.16 3.02
C LEU A 209 19.63 -15.38 3.00
N PHE A 210 18.41 -15.24 3.52
CA PHE A 210 17.43 -16.32 3.53
C PHE A 210 17.04 -16.75 2.11
N GLU A 211 16.79 -15.81 1.19
CA GLU A 211 16.45 -16.12 -0.21
C GLU A 211 17.61 -16.82 -0.94
N CYS A 212 18.84 -16.34 -0.76
CA CYS A 212 20.03 -16.98 -1.32
C CYS A 212 20.22 -18.41 -0.79
N THR A 213 20.18 -18.60 0.53
CA THR A 213 20.36 -19.91 1.15
C THR A 213 19.20 -20.86 0.84
N ALA A 214 17.95 -20.37 0.78
CA ALA A 214 16.81 -21.19 0.41
C ALA A 214 16.89 -21.69 -1.04
N CYS A 215 17.36 -20.85 -1.96
CA CYS A 215 17.60 -21.25 -3.35
C CYS A 215 18.68 -22.34 -3.44
N ALA A 216 19.82 -22.14 -2.78
CA ALA A 216 20.89 -23.14 -2.72
C ALA A 216 20.41 -24.47 -2.12
N HIS A 217 19.74 -24.42 -0.96
CA HIS A 217 19.17 -25.60 -0.31
C HIS A 217 18.16 -26.34 -1.21
N ALA A 218 17.27 -25.61 -1.89
CA ALA A 218 16.29 -26.20 -2.82
C ALA A 218 16.98 -26.94 -3.98
N ARG A 219 18.07 -26.38 -4.54
CA ARG A 219 18.87 -27.02 -5.58
C ARG A 219 19.51 -28.32 -5.08
N ILE A 220 20.13 -28.30 -3.89
CA ILE A 220 20.78 -29.49 -3.30
C ILE A 220 19.77 -30.61 -3.08
N VAL A 221 18.60 -30.30 -2.49
CA VAL A 221 17.54 -31.29 -2.26
C VAL A 221 16.97 -31.84 -3.57
N ALA A 222 16.77 -30.98 -4.59
CA ALA A 222 16.33 -31.42 -5.91
C ALA A 222 17.36 -32.35 -6.58
N ALA A 223 18.64 -31.99 -6.52
CA ALA A 223 19.73 -32.82 -7.03
C ALA A 223 19.79 -34.18 -6.32
N HIS A 224 19.63 -34.21 -4.99
CA HIS A 224 19.59 -35.47 -4.24
C HIS A 224 18.44 -36.38 -4.70
N ASN A 225 17.22 -35.83 -4.86
CA ASN A 225 16.05 -36.57 -5.32
C ASN A 225 16.22 -37.10 -6.75
N ILE A 226 16.76 -36.28 -7.66
CA ILE A 226 17.05 -36.68 -9.05
C ILE A 226 18.11 -37.78 -9.07
N ARG A 227 19.17 -37.66 -8.25
CA ARG A 227 20.21 -38.70 -8.13
C ARG A 227 19.63 -40.02 -7.63
N SER A 228 18.76 -39.97 -6.63
CA SER A 228 18.09 -41.17 -6.10
C SER A 228 17.16 -41.82 -7.12
N PHE A 229 16.56 -41.04 -8.01
CA PHE A 229 15.63 -41.56 -9.04
C PHE A 229 16.35 -42.09 -10.29
N PHE A 230 17.36 -41.36 -10.80
CA PHE A 230 18.06 -41.69 -12.05
C PHE A 230 19.42 -42.36 -11.86
N GLY A 231 19.97 -42.40 -10.64
CA GLY A 231 21.31 -42.95 -10.34
C GLY A 231 22.47 -41.97 -10.57
N PHE A 232 22.23 -40.84 -11.23
CA PHE A 232 23.21 -39.77 -11.47
C PHE A 232 22.55 -38.40 -11.59
N VAL A 233 23.34 -37.34 -11.48
CA VAL A 233 22.94 -35.95 -11.74
C VAL A 233 24.03 -35.34 -12.61
N VAL A 234 23.67 -34.42 -13.49
CA VAL A 234 24.62 -33.63 -14.29
C VAL A 234 24.70 -32.22 -13.69
N PRO A 235 25.52 -31.98 -12.65
CA PRO A 235 25.72 -30.64 -12.11
C PRO A 235 26.84 -29.89 -12.86
N GLU A 236 26.75 -28.57 -12.87
CA GLU A 236 27.87 -27.68 -13.27
C GLU A 236 29.05 -27.83 -12.28
N GLN A 237 30.28 -27.50 -12.70
CA GLN A 237 31.48 -27.72 -11.88
C GLN A 237 31.45 -26.95 -10.54
N GLU A 238 30.93 -25.72 -10.53
CA GLU A 238 30.77 -24.91 -9.31
C GLU A 238 29.71 -25.50 -8.36
N GLU A 239 28.63 -26.06 -8.89
CA GLU A 239 27.56 -26.68 -8.08
C GLU A 239 28.02 -27.98 -7.39
N LYS A 240 29.10 -28.64 -7.88
CA LYS A 240 29.63 -29.88 -7.30
C LYS A 240 30.27 -29.68 -5.93
N GLU A 241 31.02 -28.60 -5.72
CA GLU A 241 31.69 -28.32 -4.44
C GLU A 241 30.66 -27.96 -3.36
N GLU A 242 29.69 -27.08 -3.68
CA GLU A 242 28.60 -26.73 -2.76
C GLU A 242 27.72 -27.93 -2.40
N LEU A 243 27.44 -28.82 -3.37
CA LEU A 243 26.70 -30.07 -3.14
C LEU A 243 27.45 -31.02 -2.20
N MET A 244 28.77 -31.15 -2.32
CA MET A 244 29.55 -32.07 -1.49
C MET A 244 29.74 -31.56 -0.06
N GLU A 245 29.91 -30.25 0.13
CA GLU A 245 30.08 -29.66 1.46
C GLU A 245 28.80 -29.71 2.31
N HIS A 246 27.63 -29.54 1.67
CA HIS A 246 26.34 -29.45 2.38
C HIS A 246 25.46 -30.71 2.24
N GLN A 247 25.97 -31.76 1.59
CA GLN A 247 25.24 -32.99 1.26
C GLN A 247 24.64 -33.70 2.48
N ASN A 248 25.35 -33.68 3.61
CA ASN A 248 24.94 -34.34 4.85
C ASN A 248 24.07 -33.45 5.77
N ALA A 249 23.93 -32.16 5.45
CA ALA A 249 23.18 -31.19 6.26
C ALA A 249 21.76 -30.91 5.72
N ALA A 250 21.48 -31.27 4.47
CA ALA A 250 20.27 -30.88 3.75
C ALA A 250 19.18 -31.97 3.76
N GLY A 251 18.51 -32.15 4.90
CA GLY A 251 17.25 -32.91 4.98
C GLY A 251 16.02 -32.03 4.69
N PRO A 252 14.86 -32.61 4.31
CA PRO A 252 13.64 -31.83 4.13
C PRO A 252 13.23 -31.14 5.44
N ILE A 253 12.96 -29.83 5.36
CA ILE A 253 12.54 -29.04 6.52
C ILE A 253 11.05 -29.28 6.77
N CYS A 254 10.71 -29.77 7.97
CA CYS A 254 9.32 -29.99 8.39
C CYS A 254 8.46 -28.72 8.28
N SER A 255 7.19 -28.85 7.86
CA SER A 255 6.23 -27.73 7.74
C SER A 255 6.07 -26.94 9.05
N THR A 256 6.09 -27.62 10.20
CA THR A 256 6.00 -26.97 11.52
C THR A 256 7.16 -26.00 11.79
N ASN A 257 8.32 -26.23 11.16
CA ASN A 257 9.47 -25.34 11.26
C ASN A 257 9.27 -24.07 10.43
N TRP A 258 8.64 -24.19 9.27
CA TRP A 258 8.23 -23.07 8.42
C TRP A 258 7.20 -22.19 9.14
N ASP A 259 6.15 -22.78 9.73
CA ASP A 259 5.09 -22.07 10.46
C ASP A 259 5.58 -21.25 11.67
N ARG A 260 6.74 -21.63 12.23
CA ARG A 260 7.37 -20.94 13.37
C ARG A 260 8.16 -19.70 12.95
N VAL A 261 8.76 -19.72 11.75
CA VAL A 261 9.58 -18.62 11.22
C VAL A 261 8.77 -17.67 10.33
N THR A 262 7.62 -18.11 9.81
CA THR A 262 6.69 -17.29 9.03
C THR A 262 5.79 -16.41 9.91
N GLY A 263 5.28 -15.33 9.29
CA GLY A 263 4.32 -14.40 9.88
C GLY A 263 4.89 -13.09 10.38
N VAL A 264 3.99 -12.16 10.72
CA VAL A 264 4.35 -10.79 11.13
C VAL A 264 5.12 -10.82 12.45
N TYR A 265 6.23 -10.09 12.50
CA TYR A 265 7.02 -9.91 13.71
C TYR A 265 6.96 -8.46 14.17
N LEU A 266 6.44 -8.23 15.36
CA LEU A 266 6.59 -6.97 16.07
C LEU A 266 7.79 -7.08 17.00
N TYR A 267 8.58 -6.01 17.05
CA TYR A 267 9.72 -5.90 17.93
C TYR A 267 9.38 -6.34 19.35
N ARG A 268 10.27 -7.14 19.95
CA ARG A 268 10.17 -7.58 21.34
C ARG A 268 11.57 -7.69 21.90
N GLU A 269 11.68 -7.41 23.19
CA GLU A 269 12.87 -7.69 23.96
C GLU A 269 12.60 -8.88 24.89
N LYS A 270 13.64 -9.68 25.13
CA LYS A 270 13.63 -10.72 26.17
C LYS A 270 14.89 -10.55 26.99
N ASN A 271 14.72 -10.26 28.29
CA ASN A 271 15.82 -10.05 29.23
C ASN A 271 16.80 -8.93 28.79
N GLY A 272 16.27 -7.81 28.27
CA GLY A 272 17.08 -6.69 27.77
C GLY A 272 17.78 -6.93 26.43
N LEU A 273 17.62 -8.10 25.81
CA LEU A 273 18.14 -8.39 24.47
C LEU A 273 17.05 -8.21 23.40
N PRO A 274 17.33 -7.44 22.33
CA PRO A 274 16.40 -7.23 21.22
C PRO A 274 16.27 -8.46 20.35
N LEU A 275 15.02 -8.85 20.05
CA LEU A 275 14.72 -9.90 19.08
C LEU A 275 14.19 -9.24 17.82
N TYR A 276 14.95 -9.32 16.73
CA TYR A 276 14.68 -8.59 15.50
C TYR A 276 13.73 -9.32 14.52
N SER A 277 13.60 -10.64 14.63
CA SER A 277 12.77 -11.44 13.71
C SER A 277 12.26 -12.71 14.38
N ARG A 278 11.36 -13.42 13.69
CA ARG A 278 10.90 -14.75 14.10
C ARG A 278 12.05 -15.77 14.09
N LEU A 279 12.89 -15.71 13.07
CA LEU A 279 14.04 -16.60 12.91
C LEU A 279 15.07 -16.36 14.03
N ASN A 280 15.38 -15.09 14.31
CA ASN A 280 16.22 -14.69 15.43
C ASN A 280 15.65 -15.17 16.77
N LYS A 281 14.34 -14.97 16.99
CA LYS A 281 13.66 -15.47 18.19
C LYS A 281 13.79 -16.99 18.33
N ARG A 282 13.65 -17.73 17.24
CA ARG A 282 13.75 -19.19 17.26
C ARG A 282 15.17 -19.64 17.62
N ARG A 283 16.19 -19.06 16.99
CA ARG A 283 17.60 -19.35 17.29
C ARG A 283 17.91 -19.12 18.77
N HIS A 284 17.45 -18.01 19.33
CA HIS A 284 17.63 -17.70 20.76
C HIS A 284 16.94 -18.67 21.72
N LEU A 285 15.85 -19.34 21.29
CA LEU A 285 15.19 -20.35 22.11
C LEU A 285 15.95 -21.68 22.05
N GLN A 286 16.45 -22.07 20.87
CA GLN A 286 17.22 -23.31 20.70
C GLN A 286 18.59 -23.27 21.39
N SER A 287 19.19 -22.09 21.60
CA SER A 287 20.48 -21.98 22.29
C SER A 287 20.38 -22.01 23.82
N ARG A 288 19.18 -22.22 24.39
CA ARG A 288 18.93 -22.30 25.84
C ARG A 288 18.32 -23.64 26.27
N GLU A 289 18.04 -24.52 25.32
CA GLU A 289 17.71 -25.93 25.54
C GLU A 289 19.00 -26.75 25.46
#